data_AF-A0A7X6XCB7-F1
#
_entry.id   AF-A0A7X6XCB7-F1
#
_cell.length_a   1.000
_cell.length_b   1.000
_cell.length_c   1.000
_cell.angle_alpha   90.00
_cell.angle_beta   90.00
_cell.angle_gamma   90.00
#
_symmetry.space_group_name_H-M   'P 1'
#
loop_
_entity.id
_entity.type
_entity.pdbx_description
1 polymer ?
#
loop_
_entity_poly.entity_id
_entity_poly.type
_entity_poly.pdbx_seq_one_letter_code
_entity_poly.pdbx_strand_id
1 'polypeptide(L)'
;MKKNAFTLVELLAVIAILAILIIIALPNILKMFNNAKKNSFVTEARSIYKTAQQRFISDGGTGFCYSNFNAVIDGSQCTSLDMSGRKNVNYLILFGPDGKIYGQIVTDNDYGYTNIPFSNPDGYIPRELSIDNITSEEITESFSDDLDVMVESINDFIYDFFG
;
A
#
# COMPACT_ATOMS: atom_id res chain seq x y z
N MET A 1 -36.37 1.06 52.46
CA MET A 1 -36.12 1.35 51.02
C MET A 1 -36.42 0.10 50.21
N LYS A 2 -37.39 0.13 49.28
CA LYS A 2 -37.68 -1.00 48.37
C LYS A 2 -36.64 -0.98 47.24
N LYS A 3 -35.85 -2.04 47.09
CA LYS A 3 -35.00 -2.26 45.91
C LYS A 3 -35.83 -2.99 44.85
N ASN A 4 -35.98 -2.38 43.68
CA ASN A 4 -36.54 -3.06 42.52
C ASN A 4 -35.47 -4.02 42.00
N ALA A 5 -35.68 -5.33 42.18
CA ALA A 5 -34.81 -6.35 41.63
C ALA A 5 -35.25 -6.64 40.19
N PHE A 6 -34.33 -6.48 39.24
CA PHE A 6 -34.52 -6.89 37.85
C PHE A 6 -34.73 -8.41 37.82
N THR A 7 -35.72 -8.89 37.07
CA THR A 7 -35.96 -10.33 36.96
C THR A 7 -35.03 -10.93 35.90
N LEU A 8 -34.64 -12.19 36.08
CA LEU A 8 -33.78 -12.89 35.12
C LEU A 8 -34.44 -13.01 33.74
N VAL A 9 -35.78 -13.08 33.69
CA VAL A 9 -36.54 -13.19 32.44
C VAL A 9 -36.45 -11.89 31.63
N GLU A 10 -36.56 -10.73 32.28
CA GLU A 10 -36.39 -9.44 31.62
C GLU A 10 -34.98 -9.28 31.04
N LEU A 11 -33.96 -9.71 31.78
CA LEU A 11 -32.58 -9.68 31.31
C LEU A 11 -32.37 -10.63 30.11
N LEU A 12 -32.98 -11.82 30.16
CA LEU A 12 -32.86 -12.84 29.12
C LEU A 12 -33.52 -12.40 27.80
N ALA A 13 -34.66 -11.73 27.86
CA ALA A 13 -35.32 -11.17 26.68
C ALA A 13 -34.44 -10.10 25.99
N VAL A 14 -33.75 -9.26 26.76
CA VAL A 14 -32.87 -8.21 26.22
C VAL A 14 -31.66 -8.81 25.50
N ILE A 15 -30.96 -9.78 26.11
CA ILE A 15 -29.80 -10.41 25.47
C ILE A 15 -30.19 -11.17 24.20
N ALA A 16 -31.39 -11.78 24.16
CA ALA A 16 -31.88 -12.49 22.98
C ALA A 16 -32.08 -11.54 21.79
N ILE A 17 -32.69 -10.37 22.03
CA ILE A 17 -32.88 -9.36 20.98
C ILE A 17 -31.54 -8.77 20.54
N LEU A 18 -30.64 -8.47 21.48
CA LEU A 18 -29.29 -7.96 21.16
C LEU A 18 -28.49 -8.95 20.30
N ALA A 19 -28.57 -10.24 20.59
CA ALA A 19 -27.89 -11.26 19.80
C ALA A 19 -28.36 -11.26 18.33
N ILE A 20 -29.67 -11.16 18.09
CA ILE A 20 -30.23 -11.10 16.72
C ILE A 20 -29.73 -9.86 15.98
N LEU A 21 -29.71 -8.70 16.64
CA LEU A 21 -29.22 -7.45 16.04
C LEU A 21 -27.73 -7.53 15.68
N ILE A 22 -26.92 -8.11 16.56
CA ILE A 22 -25.48 -8.30 16.36
C ILE A 22 -25.21 -9.22 15.17
N ILE A 23 -25.93 -10.33 15.03
CA ILE A 23 -25.75 -11.29 13.91
C ILE A 23 -25.94 -10.60 12.55
N ILE A 24 -26.90 -9.68 12.43
CA ILE A 24 -27.17 -8.95 11.18
C ILE A 24 -26.12 -7.86 10.94
N ALA A 25 -25.71 -7.16 11.99
CA ALA A 25 -24.80 -6.01 11.88
C ALA A 25 -23.33 -6.42 11.68
N LEU A 26 -22.88 -7.48 12.34
CA LEU A 26 -21.48 -7.94 12.32
C LEU A 26 -20.89 -8.12 10.92
N PRO A 27 -21.50 -8.86 9.97
CA PRO A 27 -20.88 -9.05 8.66
C PRO A 27 -20.66 -7.72 7.92
N ASN A 28 -21.56 -6.75 8.09
CA ASN A 28 -21.44 -5.44 7.45
C ASN A 28 -20.37 -4.58 8.13
N ILE A 29 -20.27 -4.63 9.47
CA ILE A 29 -19.22 -3.93 10.22
C ILE A 29 -17.84 -4.47 9.85
N LEU A 30 -17.69 -5.79 9.74
CA LEU A 30 -16.42 -6.42 9.34
C LEU A 30 -16.01 -6.02 7.92
N LYS A 31 -16.94 -6.03 6.96
CA LYS A 31 -16.70 -5.53 5.60
C LYS A 31 -16.28 -4.05 5.61
N MET A 32 -16.99 -3.21 6.37
CA MET A 32 -16.67 -1.79 6.49
C MET A 32 -15.27 -1.59 7.10
N PHE A 33 -14.91 -2.37 8.11
CA PHE A 33 -13.60 -2.31 8.75
C PHE A 33 -12.47 -2.69 7.78
N ASN A 34 -12.62 -3.78 7.02
CA ASN A 34 -11.63 -4.20 6.02
C ASN A 34 -11.51 -3.16 4.89
N ASN A 35 -12.63 -2.62 4.41
CA ASN A 35 -12.63 -1.55 3.42
C ASN A 35 -11.95 -0.29 3.94
N ALA A 36 -12.16 0.08 5.21
CA ALA A 36 -11.50 1.22 5.83
C ALA A 36 -9.99 1.02 5.93
N LYS A 37 -9.53 -0.19 6.31
CA LYS A 37 -8.11 -0.56 6.30
C LYS A 37 -7.51 -0.43 4.89
N LYS A 38 -8.15 -1.03 3.89
CA LYS A 38 -7.73 -0.99 2.49
C LYS A 38 -7.64 0.46 1.95
N ASN A 39 -8.64 1.28 2.27
CA ASN A 39 -8.65 2.70 1.87
C ASN A 39 -7.59 3.53 2.62
N SER A 40 -7.28 3.19 3.87
CA SER A 40 -6.16 3.78 4.60
C SER A 40 -4.83 3.50 3.89
N PHE A 41 -4.64 2.26 3.42
CA PHE A 41 -3.46 1.88 2.65
C PHE A 41 -3.35 2.64 1.32
N VAL A 42 -4.45 2.76 0.57
CA VAL A 42 -4.50 3.58 -0.66
C VAL A 42 -4.06 5.02 -0.38
N THR A 43 -4.56 5.62 0.71
CA THR A 43 -4.20 6.99 1.10
C THR A 43 -2.70 7.11 1.39
N GLU A 44 -2.12 6.09 2.00
CA GLU A 44 -0.71 6.02 2.33
C GLU A 44 0.17 5.85 1.09
N ALA A 45 -0.16 4.92 0.19
CA ALA A 45 0.53 4.76 -1.08
C ALA A 45 0.49 6.04 -1.94
N ARG A 46 -0.64 6.76 -1.93
CA ARG A 46 -0.78 8.09 -2.56
C ARG A 46 0.08 9.15 -1.87
N SER A 47 0.22 9.10 -0.55
CA SER A 47 1.10 10.01 0.18
C SER A 47 2.56 9.76 -0.17
N ILE A 48 2.98 8.49 -0.23
CA ILE A 48 4.33 8.07 -0.63
C ILE A 48 4.64 8.58 -2.05
N TYR A 49 3.71 8.38 -2.99
CA TYR A 49 3.81 8.89 -4.35
C TYR A 49 4.06 10.41 -4.38
N LYS A 50 3.28 11.20 -3.62
CA LYS A 50 3.43 12.66 -3.54
C LYS A 50 4.78 13.07 -2.94
N THR A 51 5.18 12.44 -1.83
CA THR A 51 6.45 12.73 -1.18
C THR A 51 7.62 12.42 -2.11
N ALA A 52 7.54 11.33 -2.87
CA ALA A 52 8.54 10.96 -3.85
C ALA A 52 8.65 12.00 -4.97
N GLN A 53 7.53 12.46 -5.52
CA GLN A 53 7.54 13.52 -6.53
C GLN A 53 8.15 14.82 -5.99
N GLN A 54 7.79 15.21 -4.76
CA GLN A 54 8.37 16.40 -4.12
C GLN A 54 9.87 16.25 -3.91
N ARG A 55 10.31 15.05 -3.51
CA ARG A 55 11.73 14.74 -3.32
C ARG A 55 12.49 14.76 -4.65
N PHE A 56 11.93 14.16 -5.70
CA PHE A 56 12.49 14.19 -7.06
C PHE A 56 12.76 15.62 -7.54
N ILE A 57 11.78 16.51 -7.36
CA ILE A 57 11.92 17.93 -7.71
C ILE A 57 13.00 18.61 -6.84
N SER A 58 13.03 18.29 -5.54
CA SER A 58 14.01 18.85 -4.59
C SER A 58 15.44 18.41 -4.89
N ASP A 59 15.62 17.21 -5.43
CA ASP A 59 16.90 16.66 -5.91
C ASP A 59 17.26 17.15 -7.33
N GLY A 60 16.57 18.18 -7.83
CA GLY A 60 16.85 18.79 -9.14
C GLY A 60 16.43 17.93 -10.34
N GLY A 61 15.55 16.94 -10.12
CA GLY A 61 15.09 16.03 -11.17
C GLY A 61 16.10 14.95 -11.56
N THR A 62 17.07 14.67 -10.67
CA THR A 62 18.13 13.67 -10.91
C THR A 62 17.91 12.37 -10.13
N GLY A 63 16.97 12.35 -9.19
CA GLY A 63 16.69 11.19 -8.36
C GLY A 63 16.04 10.06 -9.16
N PHE A 64 16.77 8.98 -9.40
CA PHE A 64 16.24 7.86 -10.17
C PHE A 64 15.34 6.92 -9.34
N CYS A 65 15.68 6.75 -8.06
CA CYS A 65 15.07 5.75 -7.21
C CYS A 65 14.94 6.21 -5.76
N TYR A 66 13.80 5.93 -5.15
CA TYR A 66 13.58 6.10 -3.72
C TYR A 66 13.06 4.84 -3.03
N SER A 67 13.70 4.45 -1.92
CA SER A 67 13.34 3.26 -1.13
C SER A 67 13.72 3.40 0.34
N ASN A 68 13.00 2.74 1.24
CA ASN A 68 13.34 2.63 2.67
C ASN A 68 14.03 1.30 3.04
N PHE A 69 14.34 0.46 2.06
CA PHE A 69 15.12 -0.76 2.20
C PHE A 69 16.32 -0.73 1.26
N ASN A 70 17.22 -1.71 1.38
CA ASN A 70 18.45 -1.76 0.57
C ASN A 70 18.12 -2.16 -0.88
N ALA A 71 17.87 -1.17 -1.73
CA ALA A 71 17.65 -1.35 -3.16
C ALA A 71 18.79 -0.70 -3.95
N VAL A 72 19.47 -1.51 -4.76
CA VAL A 72 20.47 -1.05 -5.73
C VAL A 72 19.86 -1.17 -7.10
N ILE A 73 19.83 -0.09 -7.85
CA ILE A 73 19.17 -0.01 -9.13
C ILE A 73 20.13 0.65 -10.13
N ASP A 74 20.42 -0.03 -11.24
CA ASP A 74 21.44 0.41 -12.23
C ASP A 74 22.78 0.81 -11.56
N GLY A 75 23.24 -0.04 -10.63
CA GLY A 75 24.46 0.18 -9.85
C GLY A 75 24.39 1.33 -8.83
N SER A 76 23.27 2.04 -8.73
CA SER A 76 23.07 3.19 -7.83
C SER A 76 22.16 2.83 -6.66
N GLN A 77 22.58 3.17 -5.44
CA GLN A 77 21.76 2.95 -4.25
C GLN A 77 20.56 3.91 -4.22
N CYS A 78 19.37 3.36 -3.98
CA CYS A 78 18.15 4.14 -3.82
C CYS A 78 18.22 4.99 -2.55
N THR A 79 17.64 6.20 -2.62
CA THR A 79 17.65 7.14 -1.49
C THR A 79 16.35 7.05 -0.71
N SER A 80 16.39 7.20 0.62
CA SER A 80 15.17 7.21 1.42
C SER A 80 14.38 8.52 1.28
N LEU A 81 13.06 8.42 1.29
CA LEU A 81 12.17 9.57 1.49
C LEU A 81 12.08 9.93 2.97
N ASP A 82 12.16 11.24 3.25
CA ASP A 82 11.89 11.78 4.58
C ASP A 82 10.37 11.77 4.85
N MET A 83 9.90 10.69 5.46
CA MET A 83 8.48 10.51 5.80
C MET A 83 8.23 10.73 7.29
N SER A 84 7.28 11.60 7.61
CA SER A 84 6.79 11.84 8.97
C SER A 84 5.62 10.92 9.39
N GLY A 85 5.35 9.86 8.61
CA GLY A 85 4.20 8.97 8.73
C GLY A 85 4.46 7.63 9.45
N ARG A 86 3.68 6.58 9.09
CA ARG A 86 3.83 5.23 9.66
C ARG A 86 5.16 4.61 9.23
N LYS A 87 5.77 3.86 10.16
CA LYS A 87 7.08 3.22 9.98
C LYS A 87 7.00 1.78 9.45
N ASN A 88 5.79 1.22 9.32
CA ASN A 88 5.57 -0.18 8.97
C ASN A 88 5.12 -0.32 7.50
N VAL A 89 5.66 0.52 6.62
CA VAL A 89 5.41 0.45 5.19
C VAL A 89 6.76 0.42 4.49
N ASN A 90 6.91 -0.52 3.57
CA ASN A 90 8.03 -0.59 2.66
C ASN A 90 7.64 -0.02 1.31
N TYR A 91 8.55 0.70 0.67
CA TYR A 91 8.28 1.28 -0.64
C TYR A 91 9.52 1.27 -1.52
N LEU A 92 9.27 1.20 -2.83
CA LEU A 92 10.24 1.44 -3.89
C LEU A 92 9.54 2.23 -4.99
N ILE A 93 10.16 3.30 -5.43
CA ILE A 93 9.60 4.20 -6.44
C ILE A 93 10.70 4.52 -7.44
N LEU A 94 10.37 4.32 -8.71
CA LEU A 94 11.28 4.50 -9.84
C LEU A 94 10.79 5.64 -10.72
N PHE A 95 11.67 6.60 -10.94
CA PHE A 95 11.43 7.76 -11.79
C PHE A 95 12.11 7.56 -13.14
N GLY A 96 11.44 7.97 -14.21
CA GLY A 96 12.08 8.10 -15.51
C GLY A 96 12.87 9.41 -15.64
N PRO A 97 13.69 9.53 -16.69
CA PRO A 97 14.43 10.77 -16.99
C PRO A 97 13.52 11.99 -17.25
N ASP A 98 12.25 11.76 -17.55
CA ASP A 98 11.22 12.77 -17.76
C ASP A 98 10.52 13.22 -16.46
N GLY A 99 10.93 12.66 -15.32
CA GLY A 99 10.37 12.96 -13.99
C GLY A 99 9.04 12.30 -13.68
N LYS A 100 8.60 11.34 -14.51
CA LYS A 100 7.41 10.54 -14.26
C LYS A 100 7.73 9.30 -13.47
N ILE A 101 6.76 8.80 -12.71
CA ILE A 101 6.90 7.54 -11.98
C ILE A 101 6.51 6.40 -12.92
N TYR A 102 7.41 5.44 -13.10
CA TYR A 102 7.21 4.27 -13.96
C TYR A 102 7.18 2.95 -13.21
N GLY A 103 7.65 2.95 -11.96
CA GLY A 103 7.57 1.80 -11.07
C GLY A 103 7.19 2.24 -9.68
N GLN A 104 6.22 1.56 -9.07
CA GLN A 104 5.91 1.75 -7.66
C GLN A 104 5.58 0.42 -6.99
N ILE A 105 6.25 0.16 -5.88
CA ILE A 105 5.88 -0.85 -4.91
C ILE A 105 5.64 -0.13 -3.59
N VAL A 106 4.51 -0.44 -2.97
CA VAL A 106 4.21 -0.06 -1.59
C VAL A 106 3.64 -1.31 -0.93
N THR A 107 4.13 -1.68 0.24
CA THR A 107 3.62 -2.85 0.99
C THR A 107 3.65 -2.58 2.49
N ASP A 108 2.65 -3.09 3.20
CA ASP A 108 2.63 -3.20 4.65
C ASP A 108 2.38 -4.67 5.06
N ASN A 109 2.06 -4.92 6.32
CA ASN A 109 1.82 -6.29 6.80
C ASN A 109 0.53 -6.93 6.24
N ASP A 110 -0.46 -6.12 5.87
CA ASP A 110 -1.81 -6.57 5.47
C ASP A 110 -2.02 -6.44 3.94
N TYR A 111 -1.39 -5.47 3.29
CA TYR A 111 -1.69 -5.04 1.91
C TYR A 111 -0.45 -4.70 1.09
N GLY A 112 -0.56 -4.90 -0.23
CA GLY A 112 0.45 -4.46 -1.20
C GLY A 112 -0.17 -3.77 -2.41
N TYR A 113 0.60 -2.85 -2.96
CA TYR A 113 0.38 -2.23 -4.26
C TYR A 113 1.66 -2.40 -5.08
N THR A 114 1.54 -3.01 -6.25
CA THR A 114 2.65 -3.14 -7.19
C THR A 114 2.19 -2.68 -8.56
N ASN A 115 2.94 -1.73 -9.11
CA ASN A 115 2.83 -1.31 -10.49
C ASN A 115 4.26 -1.19 -11.00
N ILE A 116 4.86 -2.34 -11.25
CA ILE A 116 6.10 -2.47 -12.01
C ILE A 116 5.74 -3.07 -13.37
N PRO A 117 6.18 -2.47 -14.47
CA PRO A 117 5.98 -3.05 -15.78
C PRO A 117 6.89 -4.27 -15.92
N PHE A 118 6.30 -5.47 -15.92
CA PHE A 118 7.01 -6.72 -16.19
C PHE A 118 7.42 -6.78 -17.66
N SER A 119 8.62 -7.29 -17.94
CA SER A 119 9.10 -7.55 -19.29
C SER A 119 8.18 -8.54 -20.02
N ASN A 120 7.48 -8.09 -21.05
CA ASN A 120 6.98 -9.00 -22.08
C ASN A 120 8.07 -9.18 -23.15
N PRO A 121 8.19 -10.38 -23.76
CA PRO A 121 9.19 -10.66 -24.81
C PRO A 121 9.15 -9.74 -26.04
N ASP A 122 8.07 -8.98 -26.23
CA ASP A 122 7.77 -8.26 -27.48
C ASP A 122 8.11 -6.76 -27.44
N GLY A 123 8.86 -6.31 -26.42
CA GLY A 123 9.32 -4.93 -26.29
C GLY A 123 8.62 -4.17 -25.17
N TYR A 124 9.42 -3.42 -24.42
CA TYR A 124 9.03 -2.72 -23.21
C TYR A 124 8.46 -1.33 -23.53
N ILE A 125 7.24 -1.04 -23.05
CA ILE A 125 6.71 0.33 -22.97
C ILE A 125 6.37 0.60 -21.50
N PRO A 126 7.14 1.45 -20.80
CA PRO A 126 6.82 1.83 -19.45
C PRO A 126 5.45 2.51 -19.41
N ARG A 127 4.53 2.01 -18.58
CA ARG A 127 3.25 2.69 -18.34
C ARG A 127 3.46 3.71 -17.23
N GLU A 128 3.33 4.99 -17.57
CA GLU A 128 3.33 6.07 -16.58
C GLU A 128 2.28 5.81 -15.49
N LEU A 129 2.71 5.98 -14.24
CA LEU A 129 1.85 5.85 -13.08
C LEU A 129 1.29 7.22 -12.67
N SER A 130 -0.03 7.32 -12.61
CA SER A 130 -0.72 8.43 -11.97
C SER A 130 -1.14 8.06 -10.55
N ILE A 131 -1.13 9.03 -9.64
CA ILE A 131 -1.68 8.89 -8.30
C ILE A 131 -3.14 8.40 -8.28
N ASP A 132 -3.91 8.75 -9.31
CA ASP A 132 -5.31 8.35 -9.45
C ASP A 132 -5.47 6.86 -9.77
N ASN A 133 -4.42 6.21 -10.28
CA ASN A 133 -4.39 4.77 -10.55
C ASN A 133 -4.26 3.95 -9.26
N ILE A 134 -3.85 4.55 -8.15
CA ILE A 134 -3.78 3.87 -6.85
C ILE A 134 -5.19 3.82 -6.28
N THR A 135 -5.91 2.73 -6.54
CA THR A 135 -7.29 2.51 -6.08
C THR A 135 -7.37 1.26 -5.21
N SER A 136 -8.46 1.11 -4.45
CA SER A 136 -8.67 -0.07 -3.62
C SER A 136 -8.90 -1.35 -4.44
N GLU A 137 -9.11 -1.28 -5.75
CA GLU A 137 -9.21 -2.46 -6.61
C GLU A 137 -7.84 -3.05 -6.95
N GLU A 138 -6.81 -2.19 -7.04
CA GLU A 138 -5.43 -2.57 -7.37
C GLU A 138 -4.61 -3.05 -6.16
N ILE A 139 -5.17 -2.95 -4.95
CA ILE A 139 -4.48 -3.40 -3.72
C ILE A 139 -4.76 -4.89 -3.50
N THR A 140 -3.70 -5.66 -3.31
CA THR A 140 -3.72 -7.09 -2.96
C THR A 140 -3.60 -7.28 -1.44
N GLU A 141 -4.14 -8.39 -0.93
CA GLU A 141 -3.93 -8.80 0.47
C GLU A 141 -2.61 -9.59 0.56
N SER A 142 -1.71 -9.09 1.42
CA SER A 142 -0.31 -9.48 1.68
C SER A 142 0.63 -9.77 0.49
N PHE A 143 1.76 -9.06 0.49
CA PHE A 143 3.01 -9.42 -0.19
C PHE A 143 4.07 -9.53 0.92
N SER A 144 4.12 -10.67 1.62
CA SER A 144 4.89 -10.80 2.86
C SER A 144 6.31 -11.35 2.66
N ASP A 145 6.56 -12.27 1.73
CA ASP A 145 7.67 -13.20 2.02
C ASP A 145 9.00 -13.00 1.33
N ASP A 146 9.17 -12.13 0.32
CA ASP A 146 10.54 -11.80 -0.13
C ASP A 146 10.59 -10.45 -0.87
N LEU A 147 10.72 -9.37 -0.12
CA LEU A 147 11.04 -8.05 -0.69
C LEU A 147 12.34 -8.13 -1.51
N ASP A 148 13.29 -8.96 -1.08
CA ASP A 148 14.57 -9.21 -1.76
C ASP A 148 14.37 -9.89 -3.13
N VAL A 149 13.47 -10.88 -3.25
CA VAL A 149 13.14 -11.53 -4.54
C VAL A 149 12.46 -10.56 -5.50
N MET A 150 11.62 -9.65 -4.98
CA MET A 150 11.04 -8.58 -5.80
C MET A 150 12.10 -7.59 -6.28
N VAL A 151 13.08 -7.24 -5.45
CA VAL A 151 14.19 -6.35 -5.82
C VAL A 151 15.08 -6.99 -6.87
N GLU A 152 15.39 -8.27 -6.73
CA GLU A 152 16.11 -9.03 -7.77
C GLU A 152 15.36 -9.01 -9.11
N SER A 153 14.05 -9.27 -9.09
CA SER A 153 13.21 -9.20 -10.30
C SER A 153 13.13 -7.80 -10.92
N ILE A 154 13.34 -6.73 -10.15
CA ILE A 154 13.35 -5.34 -10.64
C ILE A 154 14.71 -4.96 -11.19
N ASN A 155 15.78 -5.48 -10.61
CA ASN A 155 17.14 -5.24 -11.10
C ASN A 155 17.32 -5.77 -12.52
N ASP A 156 16.86 -7.00 -12.78
CA ASP A 156 16.86 -7.58 -14.13
C ASP A 156 16.04 -6.71 -15.11
N PHE A 157 14.91 -6.15 -14.65
CA PHE A 157 14.06 -5.28 -15.45
C PHE A 157 14.74 -3.95 -15.86
N ILE A 158 15.53 -3.34 -14.97
CA ILE A 158 16.10 -2.00 -15.20
C ILE A 158 17.29 -2.03 -16.16
N TYR A 159 18.08 -3.11 -16.14
CA TYR A 159 19.16 -3.31 -17.12
C TYR A 159 18.64 -3.30 -18.57
N ASP A 160 17.43 -3.82 -18.83
CA ASP A 160 16.82 -3.83 -20.16
C ASP A 160 16.23 -2.47 -20.59
N PHE A 161 15.95 -1.56 -19.65
CA PHE A 161 15.35 -0.25 -19.94
C PHE A 161 16.39 0.87 -20.13
N PHE A 162 17.55 0.78 -19.47
CA PHE A 162 18.63 1.78 -19.55
C PHE A 162 19.90 1.31 -20.26
N GLY A 163 20.01 0.01 -20.59
CA GLY A 163 21.07 -0.55 -21.44
C GLY A 163 20.85 -0.29 -22.92
#